data_AF-A0A8H3DV77-F1
#
_entry.id   AF-A0A8H3DV77-F1
#
_cell.length_a   1.000
_cell.length_b   1.000
_cell.length_c   1.000
_cell.angle_alpha   90.00
_cell.angle_beta   90.00
_cell.angle_gamma   90.00
#
_symmetry.space_group_name_H-M   'P 1'
#
loop_
_entity.id
_entity.type
_entity.pdbx_description
1 polymer ?
#
loop_
_entity_poly.entity_id
_entity_poly.type
_entity_poly.pdbx_seq_one_letter_code
_entity_poly.pdbx_strand_id
1 'polypeptide(L)'
;MFRLMTELSHSISFSLITVLVAAHGALAVGTPFGYAAGTTGGGNAAPAVPSSTSQLVSWLGDNTPRIILLDKTYDFTDLEVSLPPL
;
A
#
# COMPACT_ATOMS: atom_id res chain seq x y z
N MET A 1 40.17 -45.93 -2.10
CA MET A 1 39.54 -45.87 -3.43
C MET A 1 38.08 -45.44 -3.24
N PHE A 2 37.74 -44.20 -3.60
CA PHE A 2 36.39 -43.74 -3.97
C PHE A 2 35.30 -43.40 -2.94
N ARG A 3 35.56 -43.20 -1.64
CA ARG A 3 34.46 -42.79 -0.74
C ARG A 3 34.78 -41.82 0.40
N LEU A 4 35.74 -40.91 0.20
CA LEU A 4 35.96 -39.77 1.11
C LEU A 4 36.38 -38.45 0.40
N MET A 5 36.42 -38.40 -0.94
CA MET A 5 36.60 -37.14 -1.72
C MET A 5 35.26 -36.55 -2.19
N THR A 6 34.15 -36.89 -1.53
CA THR A 6 32.82 -36.32 -1.80
C THR A 6 32.45 -35.24 -0.77
N GLU A 7 33.44 -34.70 -0.06
CA GLU A 7 33.29 -33.66 0.97
C GLU A 7 33.69 -32.25 0.46
N LEU A 8 33.98 -32.09 -0.84
CA LEU A 8 34.55 -30.82 -1.36
C LEU A 8 33.98 -30.35 -2.71
N SER A 9 32.75 -30.72 -3.03
CA SER A 9 32.05 -30.18 -4.20
C SER A 9 30.56 -30.31 -3.92
N HIS A 10 29.89 -29.20 -3.65
CA HIS A 10 28.51 -28.83 -4.02
C HIS A 10 28.15 -27.56 -3.26
N SER A 11 28.60 -26.44 -3.84
CA SER A 11 27.99 -25.10 -3.74
C SER A 11 27.79 -24.53 -2.34
N ILE A 12 28.69 -23.70 -1.82
CA ILE A 12 28.79 -22.28 -2.22
C ILE A 12 27.72 -21.88 -3.25
N SER A 13 26.46 -21.78 -2.84
CA SER A 13 25.40 -20.97 -3.47
C SER A 13 24.07 -21.18 -2.74
N PHE A 14 23.94 -20.60 -1.55
CA PHE A 14 22.63 -20.20 -1.03
C PHE A 14 22.75 -18.73 -0.59
N SER A 15 23.17 -17.89 -1.54
CA SER A 15 23.21 -16.44 -1.38
C SER A 15 22.22 -15.83 -2.34
N LEU A 16 21.43 -14.91 -1.78
CA LEU A 16 20.40 -14.06 -2.38
C LEU A 16 19.10 -14.76 -2.83
N ILE A 17 18.01 -13.97 -2.81
CA ILE A 17 16.65 -14.20 -3.30
C ILE A 17 15.71 -14.60 -2.13
N THR A 18 14.83 -13.75 -1.57
CA THR A 18 14.28 -12.45 -2.01
C THR A 18 13.79 -11.68 -0.78
N VAL A 19 14.25 -10.44 -0.56
CA VAL A 19 13.42 -9.46 0.16
C VAL A 19 12.63 -8.73 -0.91
N LEU A 20 11.41 -9.20 -1.16
CA LEU A 20 10.35 -8.37 -1.71
C LEU A 20 9.24 -8.42 -0.67
N VAL A 21 9.42 -7.65 0.40
CA VAL A 21 8.27 -7.22 1.19
C VAL A 21 7.47 -6.35 0.23
N ALA A 22 6.43 -6.93 -0.35
CA ALA A 22 5.43 -6.21 -1.10
C ALA A 22 5.01 -4.99 -0.28
N ALA A 23 4.85 -3.84 -0.92
CA ALA A 23 4.27 -2.67 -0.29
C ALA A 23 2.90 -3.08 0.29
N HIS A 24 2.82 -3.27 1.60
CA HIS A 24 1.56 -3.51 2.27
C HIS A 24 0.95 -2.12 2.42
N GLY A 25 -0.05 -1.79 1.60
CA GLY A 25 -0.78 -0.55 1.78
C GLY A 25 -1.29 -0.45 3.22
N ALA A 26 -1.26 0.77 3.78
CA ALA A 26 -1.63 0.98 5.16
C ALA A 26 -3.11 0.63 5.36
N LEU A 27 -3.37 -0.43 6.13
CA LEU A 27 -4.72 -0.77 6.57
C LEU A 27 -5.01 -0.10 7.92
N ALA A 28 -6.29 0.06 8.25
CA ALA A 28 -6.67 0.39 9.61
C ALA A 28 -6.34 -0.81 10.52
N VAL A 29 -5.21 -0.73 11.24
CA VAL A 29 -4.74 -1.79 12.15
C VAL A 29 -5.05 -1.39 13.59
N GLY A 30 -5.71 -2.30 14.33
CA GLY A 30 -6.11 -2.08 15.72
C GLY A 30 -7.52 -1.47 15.86
N THR A 31 -7.89 -1.14 17.09
CA THR A 31 -9.20 -0.56 17.43
C THR A 31 -9.03 0.87 17.94
N PRO A 32 -9.84 1.84 17.47
CA PRO A 32 -9.82 3.21 17.99
C PRO A 32 -10.11 3.25 19.51
N PHE A 33 -9.41 4.12 20.24
CA PHE A 33 -9.55 4.31 21.68
C PHE A 33 -9.99 5.75 22.04
N GLY A 34 -10.40 5.96 23.29
CA GLY A 34 -10.82 7.28 23.78
C GLY A 34 -12.15 7.76 23.18
N TYR A 35 -12.27 9.05 22.89
CA TYR A 35 -13.52 9.66 22.40
C TYR A 35 -14.02 9.10 21.06
N ALA A 36 -13.13 8.50 20.25
CA ALA A 36 -13.47 7.90 18.97
C ALA A 36 -13.65 6.37 19.05
N ALA A 37 -13.71 5.80 20.25
CA ALA A 37 -13.97 4.38 20.44
C ALA A 37 -15.32 4.01 19.81
N GLY A 38 -15.30 3.15 18.80
CA GLY A 38 -16.47 2.74 18.02
C GLY A 38 -16.52 3.27 16.58
N THR A 39 -15.57 4.10 16.16
CA THR A 39 -15.47 4.50 14.75
C THR A 39 -15.10 3.30 13.86
N THR A 40 -15.81 3.14 12.73
CA THR A 40 -15.61 2.04 11.77
C THR A 40 -15.04 2.49 10.42
N GLY A 41 -15.08 3.79 10.10
CA GLY A 41 -14.70 4.31 8.78
C GLY A 41 -15.48 3.63 7.66
N GLY A 42 -14.76 3.03 6.70
CA GLY A 42 -15.33 2.24 5.60
C GLY A 42 -15.98 0.91 6.00
N GLY A 43 -15.93 0.52 7.28
CA GLY A 43 -16.54 -0.70 7.79
C GLY A 43 -15.96 -1.96 7.13
N ASN A 44 -16.83 -2.77 6.55
CA ASN A 44 -16.46 -4.01 5.84
C ASN A 44 -16.45 -3.84 4.30
N ALA A 45 -16.41 -2.59 3.79
CA ALA A 45 -16.32 -2.36 2.35
C ALA A 45 -15.06 -3.00 1.76
N ALA A 46 -15.15 -3.53 0.54
CA ALA A 46 -13.98 -4.07 -0.14
C ALA A 46 -12.95 -2.95 -0.40
N PRO A 47 -11.65 -3.17 -0.12
CA PRO A 47 -10.61 -2.21 -0.45
C PRO A 47 -10.57 -1.93 -1.95
N ALA A 48 -10.44 -0.65 -2.32
CA ALA A 48 -10.33 -0.23 -3.72
C ALA A 48 -9.24 0.83 -3.87
N VAL A 49 -8.51 0.76 -4.99
CA VAL A 49 -7.48 1.71 -5.37
C VAL A 49 -8.05 2.68 -6.40
N PRO A 50 -8.05 4.00 -6.15
CA PRO A 50 -8.42 4.97 -7.17
C PRO A 50 -7.49 4.91 -8.39
N SER A 51 -8.04 5.16 -9.56
CA SER A 51 -7.28 5.22 -10.81
C SER A 51 -6.60 6.58 -11.02
N SER A 52 -7.12 7.65 -10.41
CA SER A 52 -6.66 9.03 -10.63
C SER A 52 -6.94 9.94 -9.42
N THR A 53 -6.33 11.13 -9.41
CA THR A 53 -6.58 12.21 -8.42
C THR A 53 -8.06 12.64 -8.40
N SER A 54 -8.68 12.77 -9.57
CA SER A 54 -10.11 13.08 -9.70
C SER A 54 -10.99 12.00 -9.08
N GLN A 55 -10.67 10.72 -9.31
CA GLN A 55 -11.42 9.62 -8.70
C GLN A 55 -11.21 9.57 -7.18
N LEU A 56 -10.00 9.83 -6.69
CA LEU A 56 -9.73 9.93 -5.26
C LEU A 56 -10.58 11.04 -4.61
N VAL A 57 -10.65 12.22 -5.21
CA VAL A 57 -11.50 13.33 -4.73
C VAL A 57 -12.98 12.91 -4.75
N SER A 58 -13.44 12.31 -5.83
CA SER A 58 -14.83 11.84 -5.93
C SER A 58 -15.19 10.81 -4.85
N TRP A 59 -14.29 9.88 -4.55
CA TRP A 59 -14.53 8.84 -3.54
C TRP A 59 -14.48 9.38 -2.12
N LEU A 60 -13.62 10.36 -1.84
CA LEU A 60 -13.54 11.01 -0.53
C LEU A 60 -14.74 11.92 -0.24
N GLY A 61 -15.37 12.48 -1.27
CA GLY A 61 -16.49 13.40 -1.15
C GLY A 61 -17.88 12.77 -1.26
N ASP A 62 -17.99 11.47 -1.50
CA ASP A 62 -19.29 10.80 -1.65
C ASP A 62 -19.83 10.28 -0.31
N ASN A 63 -21.10 9.83 -0.31
CA ASN A 63 -21.78 9.29 0.86
C ASN A 63 -21.71 7.75 0.94
N THR A 64 -20.78 7.13 0.23
CA THR A 64 -20.59 5.67 0.21
C THR A 64 -19.51 5.27 1.22
N PRO A 65 -19.77 4.31 2.12
CA PRO A 65 -18.70 3.74 2.94
C PRO A 65 -17.63 3.07 2.06
N ARG A 66 -16.38 3.49 2.17
CA ARG A 66 -15.26 3.00 1.34
C ARG A 66 -14.00 2.73 2.18
N ILE A 67 -13.24 1.71 1.77
CA ILE A 67 -11.84 1.54 2.16
C ILE A 67 -10.98 1.91 0.96
N ILE A 68 -10.35 3.09 1.02
CA ILE A 68 -9.56 3.64 -0.08
C ILE A 68 -8.09 3.32 0.14
N LEU A 69 -7.50 2.51 -0.73
CA LEU A 69 -6.10 2.13 -0.67
C LEU A 69 -5.26 3.06 -1.55
N LEU A 70 -4.26 3.70 -0.95
CA LEU A 70 -3.28 4.50 -1.67
C LEU A 70 -2.03 3.64 -1.92
N ASP A 71 -1.86 3.19 -3.15
CA ASP A 71 -0.73 2.33 -3.60
C ASP A 71 0.26 3.06 -4.50
N LYS A 72 0.00 4.34 -4.81
CA LYS A 72 0.79 5.20 -5.69
C LYS A 72 0.72 6.66 -5.22
N THR A 73 1.59 7.49 -5.78
CA THR A 73 1.53 8.95 -5.56
C THR A 73 0.37 9.56 -6.34
N TYR A 74 -0.49 10.29 -5.64
CA TYR A 74 -1.51 11.16 -6.23
C TYR A 74 -0.97 12.60 -6.15
N ASP A 75 -0.52 13.14 -7.28
CA ASP A 75 0.08 14.47 -7.33
C ASP A 75 -0.99 15.56 -7.55
N PHE A 76 -1.11 16.46 -6.58
CA PHE A 76 -2.05 17.59 -6.60
C PHE A 76 -1.35 18.95 -6.82
N THR A 77 -0.03 18.98 -7.02
CA THR A 77 0.80 20.21 -6.94
C THR A 77 0.38 21.29 -7.95
N ASP A 78 -0.02 20.90 -9.15
CA ASP A 78 -0.39 21.82 -10.24
C ASP A 78 -1.90 21.86 -10.55
N LEU A 79 -2.75 21.24 -9.71
CA LEU A 79 -4.19 21.12 -10.01
C LEU A 79 -5.01 22.40 -9.73
N GLU A 80 -4.49 23.32 -8.92
CA GLU A 80 -5.22 24.53 -8.48
C GLU A 80 -4.73 25.84 -9.15
N VAL A 81 -3.67 25.79 -9.98
CA VAL A 81 -3.05 26.99 -10.56
C VAL A 81 -3.47 27.20 -12.01
N SER A 82 -4.56 27.95 -12.19
CA SER A 82 -4.71 28.83 -13.36
C SER A 82 -5.53 30.08 -13.02
N LEU A 83 -4.95 30.99 -12.23
CA LEU A 83 -5.42 32.37 -12.21
C LEU A 83 -4.43 33.23 -13.01
N PRO A 84 -4.84 33.86 -14.14
CA PRO A 84 -4.01 34.83 -14.81
C PRO A 84 -3.74 36.02 -13.87
N PRO A 85 -2.54 36.64 -13.91
CA PRO A 85 -2.29 37.85 -13.14
C PRO A 85 -3.22 38.98 -13.61
N LEU A 86 -3.79 39.71 -12.64
CA LEU A 86 -4.61 40.91 -12.86
C LEU A 86 -3.78 42.06 -13.44
#